data_AF-G0EC74-F1
#
_entry.id   AF-G0EC74-F1
#
_cell.length_a   1.000
_cell.length_b   1.000
_cell.length_c   1.000
_cell.angle_alpha   90.00
_cell.angle_beta   90.00
_cell.angle_gamma   90.00
#
_symmetry.space_group_name_H-M   'P 1'
#
loop_
_entity.id
_entity.type
_entity.pdbx_description
1 polymer ?
#
loop_
_entity_poly.entity_id
_entity_poly.type
_entity_poly.pdbx_seq_one_letter_code
_entity_poly.pdbx_strand_id
1 'polypeptide(L)'
;MEEIGAQLASLFEALPKSARREIIRVLVEDRGLLKSEIARKMGVTPSAVTRFMRGDAAPSPESLAKLYESLEPEDQAIIIKIVLDYIASLLRTTAAILANITPLLDKHTHRLIQVSIEEVVDEAASLLEAAEGYSGAHSSHSQLGERFSSTPSAASKRDSMLRSRL
;
A
#
# COMPACT_ATOMS: atom_id res chain seq x y z
N MET A 1 19.13 -12.62 4.34
CA MET A 1 17.74 -12.50 3.87
C MET A 1 16.74 -12.67 5.01
N GLU A 2 16.87 -13.68 5.87
CA GLU A 2 15.94 -13.94 6.99
C GLU A 2 15.77 -12.75 7.98
N GLU A 3 16.81 -11.93 8.14
CA GLU A 3 16.79 -10.76 9.03
C GLU A 3 15.92 -9.60 8.52
N ILE A 4 15.84 -9.39 7.19
CA ILE A 4 15.08 -8.27 6.60
C ILE A 4 13.58 -8.54 6.70
N GLY A 5 13.13 -9.77 6.42
CA GLY A 5 11.72 -10.15 6.53
C GLY A 5 11.17 -9.97 7.95
N ALA A 6 11.98 -10.26 8.98
CA ALA A 6 11.61 -10.03 10.38
C ALA A 6 11.47 -8.54 10.71
N GLN A 7 12.38 -7.69 10.21
CA GLN A 7 12.30 -6.25 10.36
C GLN A 7 11.06 -5.67 9.67
N LEU A 8 10.75 -6.14 8.46
CA LEU A 8 9.54 -5.74 7.71
C LEU A 8 8.26 -6.16 8.44
N ALA A 9 8.20 -7.39 8.97
CA ALA A 9 7.05 -7.84 9.74
C ALA A 9 6.85 -6.98 11.01
N SER A 10 7.92 -6.64 11.72
CA SER A 10 7.87 -5.73 12.88
C SER A 10 7.36 -4.33 12.49
N LEU A 11 7.86 -3.78 11.38
CA LEU A 11 7.38 -2.52 10.83
C LEU A 11 5.89 -2.56 10.50
N PHE A 12 5.43 -3.61 9.80
CA PHE A 12 4.02 -3.75 9.45
C PHE A 12 3.11 -4.03 10.64
N GLU A 13 3.63 -4.62 11.71
CA GLU A 13 2.87 -4.80 12.96
C GLU A 13 2.62 -3.46 13.66
N ALA A 14 3.58 -2.53 13.60
CA ALA A 14 3.41 -1.17 14.11
C ALA A 14 2.39 -0.33 13.31
N LEU A 15 2.01 -0.77 12.10
CA LEU A 15 1.01 -0.08 11.29
C LEU A 15 -0.42 -0.39 11.73
N PRO A 16 -1.29 0.64 11.78
CA PRO A 16 -2.70 0.43 12.01
C PRO A 16 -3.30 -0.39 10.86
N LYS A 17 -4.39 -1.10 11.17
CA LYS A 17 -5.11 -1.91 10.18
C LYS A 17 -5.54 -1.10 8.96
N SER A 18 -5.83 0.19 9.12
CA SER A 18 -6.16 1.10 8.01
C SER A 18 -5.00 1.26 7.03
N ALA A 19 -3.79 1.58 7.51
CA ALA A 19 -2.61 1.71 6.66
C ALA A 19 -2.25 0.39 5.96
N ARG A 20 -2.41 -0.74 6.65
CA ARG A 20 -2.21 -2.06 6.03
C ARG A 20 -3.19 -2.38 4.91
N ARG A 21 -4.45 -1.92 5.03
CA ARG A 21 -5.44 -2.02 3.95
C ARG A 21 -5.16 -1.06 2.81
N GLU A 22 -4.69 0.14 3.14
CA GLU A 22 -4.29 1.17 2.17
C GLU A 22 -3.29 0.61 1.17
N ILE A 23 -2.26 -0.08 1.66
CA ILE A 23 -1.24 -0.75 0.83
C ILE A 23 -1.90 -1.63 -0.23
N ILE A 24 -2.83 -2.50 0.18
CA ILE A 24 -3.50 -3.41 -0.77
C ILE A 24 -4.37 -2.65 -1.75
N ARG A 25 -5.05 -1.59 -1.29
CA ARG A 25 -5.91 -0.79 -2.15
C ARG A 25 -5.11 -0.07 -3.24
N VAL A 26 -4.06 0.66 -2.86
CA VAL A 26 -3.19 1.41 -3.79
C VAL A 26 -2.54 0.47 -4.81
N LEU A 27 -2.04 -0.68 -4.37
CA LEU A 27 -1.45 -1.66 -5.30
C LEU A 27 -2.47 -2.17 -6.34
N VAL A 28 -3.72 -2.38 -5.96
CA VAL A 28 -4.74 -2.88 -6.89
C VAL A 28 -5.32 -1.76 -7.77
N GLU A 29 -5.70 -0.64 -7.15
CA GLU A 29 -6.48 0.41 -7.81
C GLU A 29 -5.59 1.39 -8.58
N ASP A 30 -4.46 1.79 -7.99
CA ASP A 30 -3.60 2.83 -8.55
C ASP A 30 -2.45 2.24 -9.38
N ARG A 31 -1.91 1.11 -8.94
CA ARG A 31 -0.84 0.39 -9.64
C ARG A 31 -1.35 -0.69 -10.60
N GLY A 32 -2.64 -1.03 -10.52
CA GLY A 32 -3.27 -2.00 -11.42
C GLY A 32 -2.86 -3.45 -11.20
N LEU A 33 -2.27 -3.81 -10.05
CA LEU A 33 -1.90 -5.19 -9.77
C LEU A 33 -3.14 -6.07 -9.62
N LEU A 34 -3.06 -7.28 -10.19
CA LEU A 34 -4.17 -8.22 -10.13
C LEU A 34 -4.35 -8.77 -8.70
N LYS A 35 -5.61 -8.80 -8.22
CA LYS A 35 -5.95 -9.35 -6.90
C LYS A 35 -5.47 -10.80 -6.70
N SER A 36 -5.51 -11.60 -7.77
CA SER A 36 -5.04 -12.99 -7.77
C SER A 36 -3.52 -13.09 -7.62
N GLU A 37 -2.77 -12.15 -8.18
CA GLU A 37 -1.32 -12.07 -8.04
C GLU A 37 -0.92 -11.65 -6.64
N ILE A 38 -1.56 -10.61 -6.10
CA ILE A 38 -1.36 -10.19 -4.71
C ILE A 38 -1.66 -11.35 -3.75
N ALA A 39 -2.79 -12.05 -3.96
CA ALA A 39 -3.16 -13.20 -3.13
C ALA A 39 -2.08 -14.29 -3.14
N ARG A 40 -1.56 -14.63 -4.33
CA ARG A 40 -0.49 -15.63 -4.50
C ARG A 40 0.79 -15.20 -3.79
N LYS A 41 1.25 -13.96 -3.99
CA LYS A 41 2.45 -13.40 -3.38
C LYS A 41 2.37 -13.36 -1.85
N MET A 42 1.18 -13.06 -1.30
CA MET A 42 0.92 -13.03 0.14
C MET A 42 0.72 -14.42 0.78
N GLY A 43 0.48 -15.45 -0.03
CA GLY A 43 0.07 -16.77 0.46
C GLY A 43 -1.34 -16.80 1.06
N VAL A 44 -2.27 -16.00 0.53
CA VAL A 44 -3.68 -15.91 0.98
C VAL A 44 -4.65 -16.23 -0.15
N THR A 45 -5.95 -16.29 0.15
CA THR A 45 -6.98 -16.52 -0.87
C THR A 45 -7.35 -15.23 -1.61
N PRO A 46 -7.79 -15.27 -2.88
CA PRO A 46 -8.33 -14.10 -3.59
C PRO A 46 -9.52 -13.44 -2.87
N SER A 47 -10.31 -14.23 -2.14
CA SER A 47 -11.38 -13.72 -1.30
C SER A 47 -10.86 -12.87 -0.13
N ALA A 48 -9.70 -13.21 0.44
CA ALA A 48 -9.08 -12.40 1.49
C ALA A 48 -8.67 -11.02 0.95
N VAL A 49 -8.05 -10.96 -0.24
CA VAL A 49 -7.70 -9.69 -0.90
C VAL A 49 -8.94 -8.83 -1.15
N THR A 50 -10.04 -9.44 -1.59
CA THR A 50 -11.32 -8.73 -1.77
C THR A 50 -11.84 -8.15 -0.45
N ARG A 51 -11.73 -8.89 0.65
CA ARG A 51 -12.09 -8.39 2.00
C ARG A 51 -11.18 -7.27 2.47
N PHE A 52 -9.89 -7.31 2.15
CA PHE A 52 -8.95 -6.22 2.47
C PHE A 52 -9.34 -4.92 1.78
N MET A 53 -9.64 -4.98 0.48
CA MET A 53 -10.09 -3.81 -0.29
C MET A 53 -11.41 -3.23 0.22
N ARG A 54 -12.33 -4.07 0.70
CA ARG A 54 -13.63 -3.63 1.26
C ARG A 54 -13.55 -3.05 2.66
N GLY A 55 -12.45 -3.24 3.37
CA GLY A 55 -12.34 -2.83 4.78
C GLY A 55 -12.69 -3.92 5.80
N ASP A 56 -13.19 -5.07 5.37
CA ASP A 56 -13.72 -6.14 6.22
C ASP A 56 -12.63 -6.91 7.00
N ALA A 57 -11.38 -6.80 6.55
CA ALA A 57 -10.21 -7.40 7.17
C ALA A 57 -8.96 -6.58 6.82
N ALA A 58 -7.86 -6.81 7.53
CA ALA A 58 -6.55 -6.28 7.16
C ALA A 58 -5.58 -7.45 6.95
N PRO A 59 -4.58 -7.30 6.07
CA PRO A 59 -3.56 -8.31 5.92
C PRO A 59 -2.68 -8.41 7.18
N SER A 60 -2.17 -9.61 7.46
CA SER A 60 -1.22 -9.79 8.56
C SER A 60 0.13 -9.16 8.21
N PRO A 61 0.95 -8.80 9.21
CA PRO A 61 2.29 -8.27 8.96
C PRO A 61 3.15 -9.22 8.14
N GLU A 62 3.07 -10.52 8.42
CA GLU A 62 3.86 -11.55 7.72
C GLU A 62 3.43 -11.68 6.26
N SER A 63 2.12 -11.62 5.97
CA SER A 63 1.63 -11.62 4.60
C SER A 63 2.06 -10.36 3.84
N LEU A 64 2.12 -9.20 4.49
CA LEU A 64 2.62 -7.97 3.87
C LEU A 64 4.14 -8.01 3.65
N ALA A 65 4.91 -8.57 4.58
CA ALA A 65 6.35 -8.78 4.41
C ALA A 65 6.64 -9.66 3.18
N LYS A 66 5.94 -10.79 3.05
CA LYS A 66 6.03 -11.66 1.86
C LYS A 66 5.64 -10.93 0.57
N LEU A 67 4.59 -10.12 0.61
CA LEU A 67 4.20 -9.32 -0.54
C LEU A 67 5.33 -8.39 -0.93
N TYR A 68 5.83 -7.57 0.00
CA TYR A 68 6.90 -6.60 -0.21
C TYR A 68 8.14 -7.26 -0.85
N GLU A 69 8.62 -8.36 -0.29
CA GLU A 69 9.80 -9.08 -0.79
C GLU A 69 9.63 -9.63 -2.22
N SER A 70 8.39 -9.87 -2.64
CA SER A 70 8.07 -10.42 -3.96
C SER A 70 7.70 -9.36 -5.00
N LEU A 71 7.61 -8.09 -4.63
CA LEU A 71 7.29 -6.99 -5.52
C LEU A 71 8.54 -6.44 -6.19
N GLU A 72 8.33 -5.84 -7.36
CA GLU A 72 9.38 -5.08 -8.04
C GLU A 72 9.69 -3.79 -7.25
N PRO A 73 10.92 -3.23 -7.38
CA PRO A 73 11.34 -2.06 -6.61
C PRO A 73 10.40 -0.85 -6.69
N GLU A 74 9.76 -0.64 -7.84
CA GLU A 74 8.79 0.44 -8.04
C GLU A 74 7.54 0.28 -7.16
N ASP A 75 7.04 -0.94 -6.98
CA ASP A 75 5.87 -1.20 -6.14
C ASP A 75 6.26 -1.26 -4.66
N GLN A 76 7.49 -1.69 -4.35
CA GLN A 76 8.06 -1.56 -3.01
C GLN A 76 8.11 -0.09 -2.58
N ALA A 77 8.56 0.81 -3.46
CA ALA A 77 8.62 2.25 -3.19
C ALA A 77 7.24 2.84 -2.84
N ILE A 78 6.17 2.34 -3.48
CA ILE A 78 4.79 2.74 -3.15
C ILE A 78 4.41 2.31 -1.73
N ILE A 79 4.77 1.09 -1.31
CA ILE A 79 4.54 0.63 0.07
C ILE A 79 5.31 1.53 1.05
N ILE A 80 6.58 1.80 0.77
CA ILE A 80 7.41 2.69 1.61
C ILE A 80 6.79 4.08 1.71
N LYS A 81 6.30 4.65 0.61
CA LYS A 81 5.62 5.95 0.62
C LYS A 81 4.41 5.95 1.58
N ILE A 82 3.55 4.92 1.52
CA ILE A 82 2.40 4.81 2.42
C ILE A 82 2.83 4.70 3.89
N VAL A 83 3.91 3.97 4.17
CA VAL A 83 4.48 3.85 5.51
C VAL A 83 5.00 5.19 6.01
N LEU A 84 5.77 5.90 5.19
CA LEU A 84 6.32 7.22 5.51
C LEU A 84 5.21 8.26 5.71
N ASP A 85 4.17 8.25 4.85
CA ASP A 85 3.00 9.12 4.98
C ASP A 85 2.30 8.89 6.34
N TYR A 86 2.16 7.63 6.77
CA TYR A 86 1.61 7.30 8.09
C TYR A 86 2.51 7.81 9.24
N ILE A 87 3.81 7.55 9.17
CA ILE A 87 4.78 7.99 10.19
C ILE A 87 4.76 9.52 10.30
N ALA A 88 4.82 10.23 9.17
CA ALA A 88 4.76 11.69 9.13
C ALA A 88 3.47 12.23 9.76
N SER A 89 2.31 11.59 9.49
CA SER A 89 1.04 11.96 10.13
C SER A 89 1.06 11.73 11.65
N LEU A 90 1.65 10.63 12.11
CA LEU A 90 1.76 10.31 13.53
C LEU A 90 2.67 11.30 14.26
N LEU A 91 3.82 11.62 13.67
CA LEU A 91 4.76 12.62 14.19
C LEU A 91 4.08 13.99 14.28
N ARG A 92 3.37 14.43 13.23
CA ARG A 92 2.67 15.71 13.21
C ARG A 92 1.58 15.80 14.29
N THR A 93 0.87 14.70 14.53
CA THR A 93 -0.14 14.61 15.61
C THR A 93 0.53 14.68 16.98
N THR A 94 1.61 13.93 17.16
CA THR A 94 2.37 13.89 18.43
C THR A 94 2.97 15.26 18.74
N ALA A 95 3.53 15.93 17.73
CA ALA A 95 4.03 17.30 17.81
C ALA A 95 2.94 18.28 18.26
N ALA A 96 1.75 18.20 17.67
CA ALA A 96 0.62 19.04 18.05
C ALA A 96 0.16 18.78 19.49
N ILE A 97 0.11 17.52 19.93
CA ILE A 97 -0.21 17.17 21.32
C ILE A 97 0.84 17.75 22.27
N LEU A 98 2.12 17.55 21.97
CA LEU A 98 3.21 18.08 22.77
C LEU A 98 3.11 19.59 22.85
N ALA A 99 2.94 20.32 21.74
CA ALA A 99 2.80 21.78 21.73
C ALA A 99 1.68 22.31 22.66
N ASN A 100 0.61 21.54 22.88
CA ASN A 100 -0.46 21.90 23.82
C ASN A 100 -0.09 21.67 25.30
N ILE A 101 0.75 20.66 25.58
CA ILE A 101 1.21 20.33 26.94
C ILE A 101 2.45 21.14 27.30
N THR A 102 3.24 21.56 26.32
CA THR A 102 4.54 22.18 26.52
C THR A 102 4.50 23.50 27.33
N PRO A 103 3.45 24.35 27.24
CA PRO A 103 3.30 25.50 28.14
C PRO A 103 3.17 25.15 29.62
N LEU A 104 2.85 23.90 29.95
CA LEU A 104 2.78 23.37 31.32
C LEU A 104 4.14 22.87 31.82
N LEU A 105 5.12 22.76 30.93
CA LEU A 105 6.49 22.36 31.24
C LEU A 105 7.35 23.61 31.50
N ASP A 106 8.45 23.44 32.23
CA ASP A 106 9.40 24.53 32.40
C ASP A 106 9.99 24.96 31.05
N LYS A 107 10.41 26.23 30.96
CA LYS A 107 10.82 26.88 29.72
C LYS A 107 12.00 26.17 29.01
N HIS A 108 12.85 25.46 29.75
CA HIS A 108 13.99 24.74 29.18
C HIS A 108 13.52 23.45 28.50
N THR A 109 12.71 22.66 29.18
CA THR A 109 12.08 21.46 28.62
C THR A 109 11.25 21.78 27.38
N HIS A 110 10.53 22.91 27.40
CA HIS A 110 9.76 23.36 26.23
C HIS A 110 10.63 23.48 24.98
N ARG A 111 11.72 24.23 25.10
CA ARG A 111 12.59 24.54 23.97
C ARG A 111 13.27 23.29 23.42
N LEU A 112 13.70 22.37 24.28
CA LEU A 112 14.31 21.10 23.85
C LEU A 112 13.33 20.25 23.03
N ILE A 113 12.09 20.10 23.51
CA ILE A 113 11.07 19.31 22.81
C ILE A 113 10.73 19.91 21.45
N GLN A 114 10.59 21.25 21.35
CA GLN A 114 10.29 21.90 20.07
C GLN A 114 11.37 21.64 19.01
N VAL A 115 12.65 21.84 19.34
CA VAL A 115 13.75 21.63 18.39
C VAL A 115 13.80 20.19 17.91
N SER A 116 13.69 19.22 18.82
CA SER A 116 13.71 17.80 18.44
C SER A 116 12.52 17.40 17.56
N ILE A 117 11.35 18.00 17.76
CA ILE A 117 10.19 17.76 16.90
C ILE A 117 10.44 18.29 15.49
N GLU A 118 10.94 19.53 15.36
CA GLU A 118 11.19 20.17 14.07
C GLU A 118 12.22 19.37 13.27
N GLU A 119 13.34 18.96 13.88
CA GLU A 119 14.37 18.13 13.24
C GLU A 119 13.80 16.81 12.69
N VAL A 120 12.96 16.12 13.47
CA VAL A 120 12.36 14.84 13.06
C VAL A 120 11.36 15.03 11.91
N VAL A 121 10.62 16.13 11.90
CA VAL A 121 9.67 16.45 10.81
C VAL A 121 10.41 16.76 9.52
N ASP A 122 11.49 17.55 9.57
CA ASP A 122 12.28 17.92 8.40
C ASP A 122 13.01 16.72 7.77
N GLU A 123 13.55 15.82 8.60
CA GLU A 123 14.17 14.57 8.13
C GLU A 123 13.12 13.67 7.44
N ALA A 124 11.93 13.53 8.03
CA ALA A 124 10.86 12.73 7.44
C ALA A 124 10.37 13.31 6.09
N ALA A 125 10.30 14.64 5.96
CA ALA A 125 9.95 15.30 4.70
C ALA A 125 11.01 15.04 3.61
N SER A 126 12.29 15.13 3.97
CA SER A 126 13.41 14.86 3.06
C SER A 126 13.38 13.42 2.53
N LEU A 127 13.06 12.44 3.38
CA LEU A 127 12.91 11.05 2.98
C LEU A 127 11.73 10.82 2.04
N LEU A 128 10.61 11.53 2.25
CA LEU A 128 9.45 11.48 1.35
C LEU A 128 9.78 12.02 -0.04
N GLU A 129 10.44 13.17 -0.13
CA GLU A 129 10.88 13.74 -1.42
C GLU A 129 11.83 12.79 -2.17
N ALA A 130 12.76 12.17 -1.45
CA ALA A 130 13.65 11.17 -2.04
C ALA A 130 12.88 9.96 -2.59
N ALA A 131 11.84 9.50 -1.90
CA ALA A 131 10.99 8.39 -2.35
C ALA A 131 10.15 8.76 -3.59
N GLU A 132 9.69 10.01 -3.71
CA GLU A 132 8.95 10.49 -4.90
C GLU A 132 9.84 10.51 -6.16
N GLY A 133 11.12 10.85 -6.01
CA GLY A 133 12.09 10.81 -7.11
C GLY A 133 12.27 9.45 -7.77
N TYR A 134 12.08 8.35 -7.01
CA TYR A 134 12.12 6.99 -7.55
C TYR A 134 10.86 6.60 -8.33
N SER A 135 9.71 7.19 -8.01
CA SER A 135 8.42 6.87 -8.66
C SER A 135 8.26 7.55 -10.03
N GLY A 136 8.85 8.75 -10.22
CA GLY A 136 8.72 9.54 -11.44
C GLY A 136 9.55 9.07 -12.65
N ALA A 137 10.60 8.27 -12.44
CA ALA A 137 11.55 7.92 -13.51
C ALA A 137 11.10 6.77 -14.44
N HIS A 138 10.08 5.99 -14.06
CA HIS A 138 9.73 4.72 -14.74
C HIS A 138 8.25 4.57 -15.12
N SER A 139 7.50 5.67 -15.21
CA SER A 139 6.07 5.70 -15.61
C SER A 139 5.79 5.30 -17.08
N SER A 140 6.74 4.67 -17.79
CA SER A 140 6.61 4.30 -19.21
C SER A 140 5.97 2.92 -19.47
N HIS A 141 5.62 2.14 -18.44
CA HIS A 141 4.91 0.87 -18.64
C HIS A 141 3.39 1.03 -18.48
N SER A 142 2.74 1.63 -19.48
CA SER A 142 1.27 1.63 -19.61
C SER A 142 0.81 1.39 -21.07
N GLN A 143 1.45 0.44 -21.76
CA GLN A 143 0.95 -0.07 -23.05
C GLN A 143 0.94 -1.60 -23.12
N LEU A 144 0.22 -2.26 -22.21
CA LEU A 144 -0.21 -3.66 -22.43
C LEU A 144 -1.67 -3.79 -21.96
N GLY A 145 -2.54 -3.03 -22.64
CA GLY A 145 -3.98 -3.04 -22.44
C GLY A 145 -4.77 -3.28 -23.73
N GLU A 146 -4.17 -3.90 -24.76
CA GLU A 146 -4.94 -4.35 -25.93
C GLU A 146 -4.39 -5.69 -26.43
N ARG A 147 -4.96 -6.79 -25.93
CA ARG A 147 -5.21 -8.04 -26.66
C ARG A 147 -5.98 -8.97 -25.73
N PHE A 148 -6.99 -9.62 -26.30
CA PHE A 148 -7.91 -10.58 -25.68
C PHE A 148 -9.21 -10.00 -25.08
N SER A 149 -10.12 -9.56 -25.95
CA SER A 149 -11.52 -10.00 -25.83
C SER A 149 -12.16 -10.18 -27.22
N SER A 150 -11.90 -11.33 -27.82
CA SER A 150 -12.78 -11.87 -28.86
C SER A 150 -12.76 -13.39 -28.79
N THR A 151 -13.35 -13.91 -27.72
CA THR A 151 -13.94 -15.25 -27.76
C THR A 151 -15.45 -15.08 -27.92
N PRO A 152 -16.08 -15.71 -28.93
CA PRO A 152 -17.53 -15.69 -29.05
C PRO A 152 -18.14 -16.54 -27.93
N SER A 153 -19.00 -15.91 -27.13
CA SER A 153 -19.80 -16.59 -26.11
C SER A 153 -20.69 -17.66 -26.74
N ALA A 154 -20.62 -18.87 -26.18
CA ALA A 154 -21.39 -20.06 -26.55
C ALA A 154 -22.87 -19.95 -26.11
N ALA A 155 -23.57 -18.95 -26.62
CA ALA A 155 -25.00 -18.72 -26.41
C ALA A 155 -25.71 -18.38 -27.73
N SER A 156 -25.46 -19.15 -28.79
CA SER A 156 -26.26 -19.08 -30.03
C SER A 156 -26.09 -20.33 -30.89
N LYS A 157 -26.47 -21.50 -30.35
CA LYS A 157 -26.59 -22.76 -31.12
C LYS A 157 -27.91 -23.51 -30.87
N ARG A 158 -28.93 -22.83 -30.34
CA ARG A 158 -30.28 -23.40 -30.19
C ARG A 158 -31.34 -22.84 -31.15
N ASP A 159 -31.01 -21.81 -31.94
CA ASP A 159 -31.98 -21.17 -32.84
C ASP A 159 -31.85 -21.54 -34.33
N SER A 160 -30.85 -22.36 -34.71
CA SER A 160 -30.68 -22.80 -36.10
C SER A 160 -31.23 -24.21 -36.40
N MET A 161 -31.88 -24.88 -35.44
CA MET A 161 -32.52 -26.19 -35.64
C MET A 161 -34.05 -26.15 -35.79
N LEU A 162 -34.67 -24.96 -35.79
CA LEU A 162 -36.13 -24.81 -35.96
C LEU A 162 -36.57 -24.26 -37.34
N ARG A 163 -35.66 -24.16 -38.31
CA ARG A 163 -35.98 -23.77 -39.71
C ARG A 163 -35.64 -24.85 -40.74
N SER A 164 -35.88 -26.11 -40.40
CA SER A 164 -35.86 -27.24 -41.36
C SER A 164 -37.18 -28.01 -41.40
N ARG A 165 -38.26 -27.43 -40.89
CA ARG A 165 -39.63 -27.96 -41.05
C ARG A 165 -40.61 -26.82 -41.26
N LEU A 166 -40.62 -26.29 -42.48
CA LEU A 166 -41.76 -25.71 -43.19
C LEU A 166 -41.42 -25.73 -44.68
#